data_AF-F9WMR4-F1
#
_entry.id   AF-F9WMR4-F1
#
_cell.length_a   1.000
_cell.length_b   1.000
_cell.length_c   1.000
_cell.angle_alpha   90.00
_cell.angle_beta   90.00
_cell.angle_gamma   90.00
#
_symmetry.space_group_name_H-M   'P 1'
#
loop_
_entity.id
_entity.type
_entity.pdbx_description
1 polymer ?
#
loop_
_entity_poly.entity_id
_entity_poly.type
_entity_poly.pdbx_seq_one_letter_code
_entity_poly.pdbx_strand_id
1 'polypeptide(L)'
;MAVLRVALLLACCSLCAFAAGREAESENTTMDPLQNVSKSFSALDTKPCATALLCLWLELAQLPRKRMIERIDTVFKQFGGLVNVSAERAMLEEDDTFTNSLEAREVVRGMRSKLETAEQLTKQLESGKTQLLAMLEKGDAVVGNLNDALLSVSIPAGVSASTSDQVVSIPNVKQMIKNMSNFTLGEQIANSTTTLIMQQWWNENTSSLVSNLQALINKSSGICGVKLALEKKKWQLCRPIKCYSDVIGLASLEKDHLTKYMQTISDIDGLDGRDRNVSASLAKLLRNGNSSSIINATARDMVLLRDVKTQLQMAKAIYVATAQWERETVRLSGCTDLWRQLLTFVGWR
;
A
#
# COMPACT_ATOMS: atom_id res chain seq x y z
N MET A 1 19.50 -23.06 42.17
CA MET A 1 18.41 -23.77 41.46
C MET A 1 16.99 -23.30 41.82
N ALA A 2 16.69 -22.85 43.05
CA ALA A 2 15.34 -22.40 43.44
C ALA A 2 14.89 -21.09 42.76
N VAL A 3 15.79 -20.13 42.56
CA VAL A 3 15.48 -18.81 41.97
C VAL A 3 15.03 -18.90 40.50
N LEU A 4 15.60 -19.85 39.74
CA LEU A 4 15.24 -20.06 38.33
C LEU A 4 13.80 -20.60 38.17
N ARG A 5 13.33 -21.42 39.12
CA ARG A 5 11.99 -22.01 39.10
C ARG A 5 10.91 -20.99 39.47
N VAL A 6 11.21 -20.05 40.37
CA VAL A 6 10.30 -18.95 40.73
C VAL A 6 10.15 -17.95 39.57
N ALA A 7 11.24 -17.67 38.84
CA ALA A 7 11.19 -16.81 37.66
C ALA A 7 10.36 -17.42 36.51
N LEU A 8 10.48 -18.73 36.28
CA LEU A 8 9.68 -19.46 35.28
C LEU A 8 8.19 -19.54 35.65
N LEU A 9 7.86 -19.66 36.93
CA LEU A 9 6.48 -19.62 37.43
C LEU A 9 5.85 -18.22 37.27
N LEU A 10 6.59 -17.15 37.56
CA LEU A 10 6.14 -15.77 37.34
C LEU A 10 5.95 -15.45 35.85
N ALA A 11 6.79 -15.98 34.97
CA ALA A 11 6.65 -15.84 33.52
C ALA A 11 5.43 -16.61 32.97
N CYS A 12 5.10 -17.79 33.54
CA CYS A 12 3.89 -18.52 33.17
C CYS A 12 2.62 -17.81 33.68
N CYS A 13 2.65 -17.25 34.90
CA CYS A 13 1.52 -16.50 35.44
C CYS A 13 1.27 -15.19 34.69
N SER A 14 2.31 -14.50 34.18
CA SER A 14 2.14 -13.31 33.35
C SER A 14 1.62 -13.65 31.94
N LEU A 15 2.01 -14.80 31.36
CA LEU A 15 1.45 -15.30 30.10
C LEU A 15 -0.02 -15.74 30.25
N CYS A 16 -0.40 -16.34 31.37
CA CYS A 16 -1.80 -16.68 31.67
C CYS A 16 -2.64 -15.44 32.02
N ALA A 17 -2.06 -14.41 32.66
CA ALA A 17 -2.73 -13.14 32.91
C ALA A 17 -2.88 -12.30 31.62
N PHE A 18 -1.95 -12.42 30.66
CA PHE A 18 -2.12 -11.82 29.31
C PHE A 18 -3.16 -12.57 28.46
N ALA A 19 -3.30 -13.89 28.64
CA ALA A 19 -4.34 -14.68 27.99
C ALA A 19 -5.73 -14.41 28.60
N ALA A 20 -5.85 -14.37 29.93
CA ALA A 20 -7.09 -14.05 30.63
C ALA A 20 -7.46 -12.56 30.55
N GLY A 21 -6.47 -11.66 30.47
CA GLY A 21 -6.69 -10.24 30.20
C GLY A 21 -7.23 -9.96 28.80
N ARG A 22 -6.92 -10.84 27.83
CA ARG A 22 -7.55 -10.85 26.49
C ARG A 22 -8.98 -11.36 26.50
N GLU A 23 -9.33 -12.24 27.43
CA GLU A 23 -10.70 -12.75 27.58
C GLU A 23 -11.62 -11.72 28.25
N ALA A 24 -11.11 -10.84 29.12
CA ALA A 24 -11.91 -9.76 29.74
C ALA A 24 -12.22 -8.57 28.79
N GLU A 25 -11.43 -8.35 27.73
CA GLU A 25 -11.79 -7.42 26.63
C GLU A 25 -12.70 -8.07 25.57
N SER A 26 -13.02 -9.36 25.71
CA SER A 26 -13.81 -10.11 24.74
C SER A 26 -15.33 -9.88 24.82
N GLU A 27 -15.83 -9.29 25.91
CA GLU A 27 -17.28 -9.15 26.12
C GLU A 27 -17.95 -8.08 25.24
N ASN A 28 -17.19 -7.16 24.63
CA ASN A 28 -17.70 -6.18 23.65
C ASN A 28 -17.19 -6.36 22.21
N THR A 29 -16.33 -7.35 21.94
CA THR A 29 -15.68 -7.55 20.62
C THR A 29 -16.34 -8.61 19.73
N THR A 30 -17.49 -9.16 20.14
CA THR A 30 -18.24 -10.16 19.33
C THR A 30 -19.22 -9.54 18.32
N MET A 31 -19.44 -8.22 18.35
CA MET A 31 -20.40 -7.60 17.45
C MET A 31 -19.75 -7.30 16.10
N ASP A 32 -20.27 -7.96 15.05
CA ASP A 32 -19.88 -7.72 13.66
C ASP A 32 -20.12 -6.24 13.25
N PRO A 33 -19.25 -5.60 12.44
CA PRO A 33 -19.43 -4.20 12.05
C PRO A 33 -20.76 -3.89 11.36
N LEU A 34 -21.33 -4.79 10.56
CA LEU A 34 -22.68 -4.60 10.00
C LEU A 34 -23.73 -4.61 11.09
N GLN A 35 -23.61 -5.50 12.07
CA GLN A 35 -24.53 -5.55 13.21
C GLN A 35 -24.44 -4.29 14.07
N ASN A 36 -23.23 -3.76 14.29
CA ASN A 36 -23.02 -2.50 14.99
C ASN A 36 -23.77 -1.36 14.30
N VAL A 37 -23.51 -1.16 13.00
CA VAL A 37 -24.21 -0.16 12.18
C VAL A 37 -25.72 -0.37 12.24
N SER A 38 -26.18 -1.62 12.13
CA SER A 38 -27.60 -1.93 12.12
C SER A 38 -28.30 -1.54 13.42
N LYS A 39 -27.72 -1.91 14.57
CA LYS A 39 -28.26 -1.59 15.89
C LYS A 39 -28.20 -0.09 16.15
N SER A 40 -27.03 0.53 15.90
CA SER A 40 -26.84 1.96 16.12
C SER A 40 -27.79 2.78 15.27
N PHE A 41 -27.81 2.59 13.95
CA PHE A 41 -28.59 3.45 13.04
C PHE A 41 -30.09 3.26 13.20
N SER A 42 -30.55 2.04 13.49
CA SER A 42 -31.98 1.76 13.67
C SER A 42 -32.57 2.45 14.91
N ALA A 43 -31.74 2.67 15.94
CA ALA A 43 -32.10 3.39 17.16
C ALA A 43 -32.09 4.92 17.01
N LEU A 44 -31.52 5.46 15.92
CA LEU A 44 -31.45 6.89 15.67
C LEU A 44 -32.69 7.43 14.95
N ASP A 45 -33.05 8.66 15.29
CA ASP A 45 -33.96 9.48 14.49
C ASP A 45 -33.31 9.96 13.19
N THR A 46 -34.10 10.46 12.25
CA THR A 46 -33.68 10.91 10.91
C THR A 46 -32.47 11.84 10.93
N LYS A 47 -32.45 12.83 11.83
CA LYS A 47 -31.37 13.81 11.97
C LYS A 47 -30.03 13.19 12.41
N PRO A 48 -29.92 12.53 13.57
CA PRO A 48 -28.69 11.87 13.97
C PRO A 48 -28.28 10.71 13.04
N CYS A 49 -29.23 9.98 12.42
CA CYS A 49 -28.92 8.92 11.45
C CYS A 49 -28.18 9.48 10.23
N ALA A 50 -28.66 10.59 9.68
CA ALA A 50 -28.02 11.27 8.55
C ALA A 50 -26.58 11.71 8.85
N THR A 51 -26.34 12.33 10.01
CA THR A 51 -24.98 12.72 10.42
C THR A 51 -24.09 11.51 10.65
N ALA A 52 -24.59 10.47 11.33
CA ALA A 52 -23.84 9.24 11.58
C ALA A 52 -23.46 8.51 10.28
N LEU A 53 -24.36 8.50 9.29
CA LEU A 53 -24.10 7.96 7.95
C LEU A 53 -22.92 8.65 7.29
N LEU A 54 -22.89 9.99 7.28
CA LEU A 54 -21.81 10.74 6.64
C LEU A 54 -20.49 10.63 7.41
N CYS A 55 -20.53 10.62 8.75
CA CYS A 55 -19.34 10.34 9.56
C CYS A 55 -18.75 8.95 9.22
N LEU A 56 -19.61 7.92 9.16
CA LEU A 56 -19.18 6.57 8.81
C LEU A 56 -18.54 6.54 7.42
N TRP A 57 -19.20 7.12 6.42
CA TRP A 57 -18.69 7.13 5.05
C TRP A 57 -17.37 7.88 4.89
N LEU A 58 -17.16 8.97 5.64
CA LEU A 58 -15.88 9.65 5.69
C LEU A 58 -14.77 8.77 6.27
N GLU A 59 -15.05 7.98 7.31
CA GLU A 59 -14.08 7.02 7.84
C GLU A 59 -13.79 5.89 6.85
N LEU A 60 -14.80 5.36 6.17
CA LEU A 60 -14.63 4.33 5.14
C LEU A 60 -13.79 4.83 3.96
N ALA A 61 -14.01 6.07 3.51
CA ALA A 61 -13.23 6.69 2.43
C ALA A 61 -11.73 6.81 2.77
N GLN A 62 -11.34 6.72 4.04
CA GLN A 62 -9.93 6.74 4.45
C GLN A 62 -9.28 5.35 4.41
N LEU A 63 -10.05 4.25 4.33
CA LEU A 63 -9.53 2.89 4.40
C LEU A 63 -8.57 2.54 3.25
N PRO A 64 -8.86 2.81 1.96
CA PRO A 64 -7.91 2.52 0.89
C PRO A 64 -6.56 3.22 1.08
N ARG A 65 -6.57 4.46 1.61
CA ARG A 65 -5.34 5.19 1.95
C ARG A 65 -4.55 4.50 3.07
N LYS A 66 -5.23 4.07 4.15
CA LYS A 66 -4.59 3.29 5.24
C LYS A 66 -3.97 2.00 4.69
N ARG A 67 -4.69 1.28 3.84
CA ARG A 67 -4.19 0.05 3.20
C ARG A 67 -2.95 0.31 2.33
N MET A 68 -2.94 1.42 1.59
CA MET A 68 -1.79 1.80 0.76
C MET A 68 -0.54 2.07 1.60
N ILE A 69 -0.67 2.73 2.76
CA ILE A 69 0.44 2.97 3.69
C ILE A 69 1.02 1.64 4.18
N GLU A 70 0.17 0.68 4.57
CA GLU A 70 0.63 -0.66 5.00
C GLU A 70 1.30 -1.44 3.86
N ARG A 71 0.84 -1.24 2.62
CA ARG A 71 1.31 -2.02 1.47
C ARG A 71 2.61 -1.52 0.87
N ILE A 72 2.87 -0.21 0.92
CA ILE A 72 3.98 0.41 0.17
C ILE A 72 5.34 -0.14 0.61
N ASP A 73 5.58 -0.36 1.90
CA ASP A 73 6.84 -0.93 2.39
C ASP A 73 7.07 -2.35 1.85
N THR A 74 6.01 -3.16 1.78
CA THR A 74 6.10 -4.51 1.23
C THR A 74 6.46 -4.48 -0.25
N VAL A 75 5.83 -3.59 -1.03
CA VAL A 75 6.10 -3.43 -2.47
C VAL A 75 7.55 -3.00 -2.71
N PHE A 76 8.04 -2.01 -1.96
CA PHE A 76 9.41 -1.54 -2.09
C PHE A 76 10.42 -2.59 -1.64
N LYS A 77 10.15 -3.35 -0.57
CA LYS A 77 10.99 -4.46 -0.13
C LYS A 77 11.07 -5.58 -1.19
N GLN A 78 9.93 -5.96 -1.77
CA GLN A 78 9.86 -6.94 -2.85
C GLN A 78 10.65 -6.48 -4.07
N PHE A 79 10.48 -5.21 -4.47
CA PHE A 79 11.22 -4.62 -5.57
C PHE A 79 12.73 -4.58 -5.26
N GLY A 80 13.12 -4.14 -4.06
CA GLY A 80 14.51 -4.15 -3.59
C GLY A 80 15.15 -5.53 -3.65
N GLY A 81 14.42 -6.58 -3.25
CA GLY A 81 14.87 -7.97 -3.42
C GLY A 81 15.06 -8.37 -4.89
N LEU A 82 14.19 -7.91 -5.79
CA LEU A 82 14.33 -8.11 -7.22
C LEU A 82 15.54 -7.37 -7.79
N VAL A 83 15.87 -6.17 -7.31
CA VAL A 83 16.94 -5.35 -7.87
C VAL A 83 18.25 -5.37 -7.10
N ASN A 84 18.35 -6.18 -6.06
CA ASN A 84 19.55 -6.29 -5.23
C ASN A 84 20.79 -6.63 -6.07
N VAL A 85 21.84 -5.82 -5.93
CA VAL A 85 23.14 -5.94 -6.60
C VAL A 85 24.28 -6.34 -5.64
N SER A 86 23.96 -6.69 -4.38
CA SER A 86 24.97 -6.99 -3.35
C SER A 86 25.86 -8.17 -3.71
N ALA A 87 25.31 -9.18 -4.39
CA ALA A 87 26.07 -10.35 -4.83
C ALA A 87 27.06 -10.00 -5.95
N GLU A 88 26.65 -9.17 -6.90
CA GLU A 88 27.51 -8.65 -7.96
C GLU A 88 28.64 -7.77 -7.41
N ARG A 89 28.37 -7.01 -6.35
CA ARG A 89 29.39 -6.22 -5.64
C ARG A 89 30.42 -7.10 -4.94
N ALA A 90 29.98 -8.06 -4.12
CA ALA A 90 30.88 -8.96 -3.41
C ALA A 90 31.81 -9.72 -4.38
N MET A 91 31.27 -10.18 -5.51
CA MET A 91 32.05 -10.83 -6.56
C MET A 91 33.18 -9.93 -7.09
N LEU A 92 32.96 -8.63 -7.27
CA LEU A 92 34.01 -7.71 -7.76
C LEU A 92 35.04 -7.32 -6.70
N GLU A 93 34.69 -7.43 -5.41
CA GLU A 93 35.60 -7.15 -4.29
C GLU A 93 36.53 -8.34 -4.01
N GLU A 94 36.07 -9.58 -4.27
CA GLU A 94 36.84 -10.81 -4.05
C GLU A 94 37.69 -11.25 -5.25
N ASP A 95 37.47 -10.68 -6.43
CA ASP A 95 38.04 -11.20 -7.67
C ASP A 95 39.26 -10.41 -8.17
N ASP A 96 40.45 -10.96 -7.89
CA ASP A 96 41.75 -10.46 -8.35
C ASP A 96 42.15 -10.94 -9.76
N THR A 97 41.30 -11.73 -10.44
CA THR A 97 41.73 -12.55 -11.61
C THR A 97 42.13 -11.77 -12.86
N PHE A 98 41.89 -10.46 -12.98
CA PHE A 98 42.18 -9.70 -14.21
C PHE A 98 43.00 -8.43 -14.03
N THR A 99 44.08 -8.52 -13.27
CA THR A 99 45.10 -7.47 -13.34
C THR A 99 45.82 -7.42 -14.68
N ASN A 100 45.73 -8.42 -15.58
CA ASN A 100 46.64 -8.52 -16.73
C ASN A 100 46.04 -8.31 -18.15
N SER A 101 44.73 -8.40 -18.38
CA SER A 101 44.13 -8.18 -19.72
C SER A 101 43.35 -6.86 -19.82
N LEU A 102 43.51 -6.16 -20.95
CA LEU A 102 42.91 -4.84 -21.17
C LEU A 102 41.37 -4.92 -21.26
N GLU A 103 40.86 -5.94 -21.96
CA GLU A 103 39.43 -6.18 -22.16
C GLU A 103 38.70 -6.49 -20.85
N ALA A 104 39.27 -7.35 -19.99
CA ALA A 104 38.66 -7.65 -18.69
C ALA A 104 38.71 -6.44 -17.75
N ARG A 105 39.77 -5.62 -17.78
CA ARG A 105 39.82 -4.35 -17.03
C ARG A 105 38.72 -3.38 -17.45
N GLU A 106 38.39 -3.31 -18.74
CA GLU A 106 37.28 -2.46 -19.23
C GLU A 106 35.92 -2.98 -18.76
N VAL A 107 35.69 -4.30 -18.82
CA VAL A 107 34.46 -4.92 -18.33
C VAL A 107 34.29 -4.69 -16.82
N VAL A 108 35.34 -4.92 -16.03
CA VAL A 108 35.34 -4.68 -14.57
C VAL A 108 35.08 -3.21 -14.25
N ARG A 109 35.71 -2.26 -14.96
CA ARG A 109 35.44 -0.83 -14.80
C ARG A 109 33.98 -0.50 -15.13
N GLY A 110 33.45 -1.07 -16.21
CA GLY A 110 32.05 -0.92 -16.62
C GLY A 110 31.06 -1.51 -15.62
N MET A 111 31.41 -2.61 -14.94
CA MET A 111 30.59 -3.19 -13.86
C MET A 111 30.62 -2.31 -12.61
N ARG A 112 31.80 -1.81 -12.19
CA ARG A 112 31.92 -0.88 -11.04
C ARG A 112 31.06 0.37 -11.21
N SER A 113 31.15 1.02 -12.37
CA SER A 113 30.33 2.21 -12.66
C SER A 113 28.82 1.93 -12.59
N LYS A 114 28.37 0.75 -13.06
CA LYS A 114 26.95 0.36 -12.96
C LYS A 114 26.53 0.05 -11.51
N LEU A 115 27.40 -0.54 -10.70
CA LEU A 115 27.14 -0.76 -9.27
C LEU A 115 27.01 0.56 -8.50
N GLU A 116 27.89 1.52 -8.76
CA GLU A 116 27.80 2.87 -8.18
C GLU A 116 26.46 3.55 -8.56
N THR A 117 26.07 3.42 -9.82
CA THR A 117 24.77 3.92 -10.31
C THR A 117 23.60 3.22 -9.61
N ALA A 118 23.66 1.90 -9.45
CA ALA A 118 22.64 1.12 -8.75
C ALA A 118 22.52 1.53 -7.27
N GLU A 119 23.64 1.80 -6.59
CA GLU A 119 23.65 2.28 -5.20
C GLU A 119 23.01 3.67 -5.07
N GLN A 120 23.33 4.58 -5.99
CA GLN A 120 22.73 5.90 -6.02
C GLN A 120 21.21 5.81 -6.24
N LEU A 121 20.77 5.02 -7.21
CA LEU A 121 19.36 4.79 -7.50
C LEU A 121 18.63 4.12 -6.32
N THR A 122 19.29 3.20 -5.61
CA THR A 122 18.72 2.57 -4.41
C THR A 122 18.50 3.59 -3.29
N LYS A 123 19.45 4.49 -3.06
CA LYS A 123 19.30 5.60 -2.10
C LYS A 123 18.18 6.57 -2.50
N GLN A 124 18.08 6.89 -3.79
CA GLN A 124 17.00 7.73 -4.32
C GLN A 124 15.64 7.07 -4.14
N LEU A 125 15.54 5.76 -4.40
CA LEU A 125 14.32 5.00 -4.23
C LEU A 125 13.83 4.96 -2.77
N GLU A 126 14.74 4.78 -1.81
CA GLU A 126 14.41 4.82 -0.38
C GLU A 126 13.96 6.22 0.07
N SER A 127 14.59 7.28 -0.45
CA SER A 127 14.15 8.65 -0.24
C SER A 127 12.74 8.89 -0.81
N GLY A 128 12.50 8.44 -2.05
CA GLY A 128 11.21 8.49 -2.71
C GLY A 128 10.12 7.75 -1.93
N LYS A 129 10.41 6.53 -1.45
CA LYS A 129 9.52 5.76 -0.58
C LYS A 129 9.13 6.54 0.67
N THR A 130 10.12 7.10 1.36
CA THR A 130 9.92 7.86 2.61
C THR A 130 9.05 9.10 2.35
N GLN A 131 9.29 9.80 1.24
CA GLN A 131 8.47 10.95 0.84
C GLN A 131 7.04 10.52 0.52
N LEU A 132 6.85 9.44 -0.25
CA LEU A 132 5.52 8.90 -0.57
C LEU A 132 4.75 8.53 0.69
N LEU A 133 5.39 7.85 1.65
CA LEU A 133 4.81 7.54 2.95
C LEU A 133 4.40 8.81 3.71
N ALA A 134 5.30 9.79 3.80
CA ALA A 134 4.99 11.05 4.48
C ALA A 134 3.82 11.80 3.84
N MET A 135 3.72 11.80 2.51
CA MET A 135 2.59 12.41 1.79
C MET A 135 1.29 11.63 2.02
N LEU A 136 1.37 10.30 2.01
CA LEU A 136 0.24 9.45 2.32
C LEU A 136 -0.19 9.61 3.77
N GLU A 137 0.69 9.86 4.74
CA GLU A 137 0.34 10.09 6.15
C GLU A 137 -0.23 11.49 6.41
N LYS A 138 0.24 12.51 5.69
CA LYS A 138 -0.27 13.89 5.77
C LYS A 138 -1.57 14.12 5.01
N GLY A 139 -1.90 13.23 4.08
CA GLY A 139 -3.12 13.33 3.26
C GLY A 139 -2.93 14.21 2.02
N ASP A 140 -1.68 14.48 1.66
CA ASP A 140 -1.30 15.25 0.47
C ASP A 140 -1.32 14.39 -0.80
N ALA A 141 -1.18 13.06 -0.66
CA ALA A 141 -1.32 12.11 -1.74
C ALA A 141 -2.73 11.49 -1.77
N VAL A 142 -3.33 11.47 -2.95
CA VAL A 142 -4.63 10.87 -3.21
C VAL A 142 -4.46 9.45 -3.72
N VAL A 143 -5.21 8.52 -3.14
CA VAL A 143 -5.23 7.11 -3.56
C VAL A 143 -6.49 6.84 -4.36
N GLY A 144 -6.35 6.38 -5.60
CA GLY A 144 -7.45 6.09 -6.52
C GLY A 144 -8.38 7.29 -6.75
N ASN A 145 -9.67 7.00 -6.87
CA ASN A 145 -10.72 8.01 -7.08
C ASN A 145 -11.30 8.55 -5.75
N LEU A 146 -10.43 8.91 -4.80
CA LEU A 146 -10.87 9.43 -3.49
C LEU A 146 -11.77 10.66 -3.62
N ASN A 147 -11.53 11.52 -4.61
CA ASN A 147 -12.35 12.72 -4.82
C ASN A 147 -13.82 12.36 -5.06
N ASP A 148 -14.10 11.34 -5.88
CA ASP A 148 -15.47 10.86 -6.14
C ASP A 148 -16.10 10.27 -4.87
N ALA A 149 -15.32 9.53 -4.08
CA ALA A 149 -15.76 9.03 -2.79
C ALA A 149 -16.08 10.16 -1.81
N LEU A 150 -15.27 11.24 -1.79
CA LEU A 150 -15.52 12.41 -0.95
C LEU A 150 -16.72 13.22 -1.43
N LEU A 151 -16.98 13.28 -2.74
CA LEU A 151 -18.19 13.91 -3.29
C LEU A 151 -19.46 13.21 -2.79
N SER A 152 -19.44 11.88 -2.65
CA SER A 152 -20.56 11.13 -2.08
C SER A 152 -20.91 11.47 -0.63
N VAL A 153 -20.02 12.19 0.05
CA VAL A 153 -20.20 12.67 1.42
C VAL A 153 -20.45 14.19 1.44
N SER A 154 -19.70 14.96 0.66
CA SER A 154 -19.76 16.42 0.66
C SER A 154 -21.05 16.97 0.03
N ILE A 155 -21.55 16.34 -1.04
CA ILE A 155 -22.80 16.74 -1.68
C ILE A 155 -23.97 16.62 -0.68
N PRO A 156 -24.20 15.47 0.00
CA PRO A 156 -25.20 15.37 1.06
C PRO A 156 -24.97 16.29 2.26
N ALA A 157 -23.71 16.52 2.66
CA ALA A 157 -23.37 17.46 3.75
C ALA A 157 -23.74 18.92 3.40
N GLY A 158 -24.04 19.18 2.13
CA GLY A 158 -24.61 20.43 1.63
C GLY A 158 -23.58 21.38 1.05
N VAL A 159 -22.71 20.87 0.18
CA VAL A 159 -22.14 21.69 -0.89
C VAL A 159 -23.32 22.21 -1.71
N SER A 160 -23.58 23.52 -1.64
CA SER A 160 -24.37 24.19 -2.67
C SER A 160 -23.68 23.93 -4.01
N ALA A 161 -24.44 23.57 -5.04
CA ALA A 161 -23.98 23.46 -6.41
C ALA A 161 -23.52 24.83 -6.98
N SER A 162 -22.52 25.46 -6.35
CA SER A 162 -21.71 26.51 -6.91
C SER A 162 -20.58 25.82 -7.67
N THR A 163 -20.91 25.44 -8.90
CA THR A 163 -20.02 25.35 -10.06
C THR A 163 -18.55 25.72 -9.79
N SER A 164 -17.70 24.73 -9.66
CA SER A 164 -16.35 24.65 -10.26
C SER A 164 -15.60 23.46 -9.65
N ASP A 165 -14.57 23.00 -10.35
CA ASP A 165 -13.66 21.90 -10.05
C ASP A 165 -12.89 22.04 -8.72
N GLN A 166 -13.58 22.27 -7.59
CA GLN A 166 -12.97 22.27 -6.28
C GLN A 166 -12.57 20.84 -5.92
N VAL A 167 -11.26 20.59 -5.92
CA VAL A 167 -10.67 19.38 -5.36
C VAL A 167 -11.17 19.24 -3.92
N VAL A 168 -11.97 18.20 -3.68
CA VAL A 168 -12.55 17.92 -2.36
C VAL A 168 -11.50 17.17 -1.55
N SER A 169 -11.17 17.70 -0.36
CA SER A 169 -10.18 17.12 0.55
C SER A 169 -10.84 16.56 1.81
N ILE A 170 -10.22 15.54 2.43
CA ILE A 170 -10.70 14.95 3.69
C ILE A 170 -10.92 16.03 4.76
N PRO A 171 -10.00 16.99 5.01
CA PRO A 171 -10.23 18.04 6.01
C PRO A 171 -11.46 18.91 5.72
N ASN A 172 -11.68 19.26 4.44
CA ASN A 172 -12.83 20.08 4.03
C ASN A 172 -14.15 19.34 4.30
N VAL A 173 -14.24 18.07 3.88
CA VAL A 173 -15.44 17.25 4.13
C VAL A 173 -15.66 17.06 5.63
N LYS A 174 -14.60 16.77 6.39
CA LYS A 174 -14.68 16.65 7.85
C LYS A 174 -15.25 17.92 8.48
N GLN A 175 -14.83 19.10 8.03
CA GLN A 175 -15.34 20.37 8.52
C GLN A 175 -16.82 20.59 8.17
N MET A 176 -17.27 20.15 6.99
CA MET A 176 -18.69 20.21 6.61
C MET A 176 -19.57 19.36 7.52
N ILE A 177 -19.15 18.12 7.80
CA ILE A 177 -19.90 17.20 8.67
C ILE A 177 -19.87 17.69 10.13
N LYS A 178 -18.76 18.29 10.58
CA LYS A 178 -18.66 18.94 11.91
C LYS A 178 -19.73 20.00 12.16
N ASN A 179 -20.17 20.69 11.10
CA ASN A 179 -21.21 21.72 11.20
C ASN A 179 -22.63 21.13 11.26
N MET A 180 -22.79 19.82 11.08
CA MET A 180 -24.07 19.12 11.22
C MET A 180 -24.38 18.86 12.69
N SER A 181 -25.67 18.82 13.04
CA SER A 181 -26.05 18.47 14.40
C SER A 181 -25.76 16.99 14.70
N ASN A 182 -25.51 16.68 15.98
CA ASN A 182 -25.16 15.34 16.44
C ASN A 182 -23.84 14.79 15.86
N PHE A 183 -22.93 15.68 15.44
CA PHE A 183 -21.61 15.29 14.94
C PHE A 183 -20.86 14.37 15.91
N THR A 184 -20.78 14.74 17.20
CA THR A 184 -20.05 13.94 18.21
C THR A 184 -20.57 12.51 18.31
N LEU A 185 -21.90 12.33 18.34
CA LEU A 185 -22.51 11.00 18.37
C LEU A 185 -22.23 10.24 17.07
N GLY A 186 -22.35 10.91 15.92
CA GLY A 186 -22.05 10.31 14.61
C GLY A 186 -20.59 9.88 14.48
N GLU A 187 -19.65 10.71 14.93
CA GLU A 187 -18.21 10.41 14.94
C GLU A 187 -17.90 9.24 15.89
N GLN A 188 -18.53 9.16 17.06
CA GLN A 188 -18.37 8.02 17.98
C GLN A 188 -18.83 6.69 17.34
N ILE A 189 -20.00 6.67 16.69
CA ILE A 189 -20.52 5.47 16.01
C ILE A 189 -19.61 5.07 14.84
N ALA A 190 -19.18 6.05 14.04
CA ALA A 190 -18.28 5.85 12.91
C ALA A 190 -16.93 5.27 13.36
N ASN A 191 -16.32 5.85 14.40
CA ASN A 191 -15.06 5.39 14.96
C ASN A 191 -15.18 3.98 15.54
N SER A 192 -16.22 3.71 16.35
CA SER A 192 -16.47 2.38 16.89
C SER A 192 -16.63 1.33 15.79
N THR A 193 -17.41 1.63 14.75
CA THR A 193 -17.58 0.74 13.60
C THR A 193 -16.25 0.52 12.87
N THR A 194 -15.49 1.58 12.63
CA THR A 194 -14.21 1.50 11.92
C THR A 194 -13.19 0.71 12.73
N THR A 195 -13.16 0.86 14.05
CA THR A 195 -12.34 0.02 14.94
C THR A 195 -12.70 -1.46 14.79
N LEU A 196 -13.99 -1.81 14.78
CA LEU A 196 -14.42 -3.20 14.56
C LEU A 196 -14.01 -3.72 13.17
N ILE A 197 -14.13 -2.91 12.12
CA ILE A 197 -13.64 -3.25 10.77
C ILE A 197 -12.14 -3.56 10.81
N MET A 198 -11.36 -2.69 11.45
CA MET A 198 -9.90 -2.85 11.57
C MET A 198 -9.52 -4.12 12.36
N GLN A 199 -10.33 -4.50 13.35
CA GLN A 199 -10.08 -5.68 14.19
C GLN A 199 -10.53 -6.99 13.54
N GLN A 200 -11.67 -7.00 12.86
CA GLN A 200 -12.32 -8.23 12.40
C GLN A 200 -12.12 -8.48 10.90
N TRP A 201 -12.31 -7.48 10.06
CA TRP A 201 -12.33 -7.67 8.59
C TRP A 201 -10.98 -7.34 7.92
N TRP A 202 -10.16 -6.50 8.53
CA TRP A 202 -8.97 -5.91 7.88
C TRP A 202 -7.94 -6.92 7.38
N ASN A 203 -7.84 -8.04 8.08
CA ASN A 203 -6.89 -9.13 7.77
C ASN A 203 -7.57 -10.29 7.03
N GLU A 204 -8.84 -10.17 6.65
CA GLU A 204 -9.49 -11.13 5.78
C GLU A 204 -8.88 -11.10 4.37
N ASN A 205 -9.27 -12.07 3.53
CA ASN A 205 -9.02 -11.99 2.10
C ASN A 205 -9.60 -10.68 1.55
N THR A 206 -8.83 -9.98 0.73
CA THR A 206 -9.18 -8.74 0.03
C THR A 206 -10.59 -8.75 -0.58
N SER A 207 -10.97 -9.84 -1.23
CA SER A 207 -12.31 -9.98 -1.83
C SER A 207 -13.44 -9.95 -0.79
N SER A 208 -13.25 -10.65 0.34
CA SER A 208 -14.19 -10.63 1.47
C SER A 208 -14.26 -9.23 2.10
N LEU A 209 -13.11 -8.62 2.38
CA LEU A 209 -13.05 -7.26 2.94
C LEU A 209 -13.80 -6.25 2.07
N VAL A 210 -13.52 -6.23 0.76
CA VAL A 210 -14.19 -5.31 -0.17
C VAL A 210 -15.70 -5.59 -0.23
N SER A 211 -16.10 -6.86 -0.33
CA SER A 211 -17.52 -7.22 -0.34
C SER A 211 -18.24 -6.79 0.94
N ASN A 212 -17.63 -7.00 2.11
CA ASN A 212 -18.17 -6.60 3.41
C ASN A 212 -18.30 -5.08 3.53
N LEU A 213 -17.30 -4.32 3.09
CA LEU A 213 -17.36 -2.85 3.08
C LEU A 213 -18.46 -2.32 2.14
N GLN A 214 -18.59 -2.90 0.95
CA GLN A 214 -19.65 -2.55 -0.01
C GLN A 214 -21.03 -2.88 0.55
N ALA A 215 -21.19 -4.03 1.22
CA ALA A 215 -22.43 -4.39 1.90
C ALA A 215 -22.75 -3.42 3.04
N LEU A 216 -21.73 -2.98 3.80
CA LEU A 216 -21.87 -2.04 4.90
C LEU A 216 -22.34 -0.66 4.43
N ILE A 217 -21.76 -0.12 3.35
CA ILE A 217 -22.18 1.16 2.74
C ILE A 217 -23.64 1.07 2.26
N ASN A 218 -24.00 -0.02 1.58
CA ASN A 218 -25.35 -0.21 1.07
C ASN A 218 -26.38 -0.34 2.18
N LYS A 219 -26.08 -1.14 3.22
CA LYS A 219 -26.98 -1.34 4.36
C LYS A 219 -27.09 -0.07 5.21
N SER A 220 -26.00 0.65 5.45
CA SER A 220 -26.02 1.88 6.25
C SER A 220 -26.95 2.94 5.63
N SER A 221 -26.88 3.11 4.31
CA SER A 221 -27.81 4.00 3.58
C SER A 221 -29.26 3.51 3.67
N GLY A 222 -29.49 2.21 3.45
CA GLY A 222 -30.82 1.62 3.48
C GLY A 222 -31.52 1.80 4.84
N ILE A 223 -30.80 1.63 5.95
CA ILE A 223 -31.36 1.75 7.30
C ILE A 223 -31.85 3.17 7.59
N CYS A 224 -31.04 4.20 7.28
CA CYS A 224 -31.51 5.57 7.41
C CYS A 224 -32.65 5.89 6.41
N GLY A 225 -32.65 5.27 5.22
CA GLY A 225 -33.71 5.43 4.22
C GLY A 225 -35.08 4.91 4.64
N VAL A 226 -35.15 3.80 5.39
CA VAL A 226 -36.42 3.25 5.93
C VAL A 226 -37.14 4.27 6.82
N LYS A 227 -36.40 5.07 7.59
CA LYS A 227 -36.98 6.14 8.43
C LYS A 227 -37.73 7.20 7.59
N LEU A 228 -37.24 7.50 6.38
CA LEU A 228 -37.90 8.43 5.47
C LEU A 228 -39.22 7.87 4.91
N ALA A 229 -39.23 6.59 4.57
CA ALA A 229 -40.44 5.92 4.06
C ALA A 229 -41.56 5.88 5.12
N LEU A 230 -41.20 5.69 6.39
CA LEU A 230 -42.13 5.69 7.52
C LEU A 230 -42.72 7.08 7.81
N GLU A 231 -41.98 8.16 7.55
CA GLU A 231 -42.46 9.54 7.75
C GLU A 231 -43.49 10.01 6.69
N LYS A 232 -43.81 9.23 5.65
CA LYS A 232 -44.72 9.58 4.53
C LYS A 232 -44.47 10.96 3.89
N LYS A 233 -43.27 11.53 4.05
CA LYS A 233 -42.93 12.81 3.41
C LYS A 233 -42.60 12.55 1.94
N LYS A 234 -43.43 13.08 1.05
CA LYS A 234 -43.02 13.26 -0.35
C LYS A 234 -41.71 14.06 -0.33
N TRP A 235 -40.71 13.61 -1.09
CA TRP A 235 -39.51 14.39 -1.37
C TRP A 235 -39.93 15.78 -1.87
N GLN A 236 -39.95 16.76 -0.97
CA GLN A 236 -40.07 18.16 -1.31
C GLN A 236 -38.69 18.73 -1.05
N LEU A 237 -38.06 19.29 -2.08
CA LEU A 237 -36.81 20.04 -1.91
C LEU A 237 -37.09 21.19 -0.92
N CYS A 238 -36.69 21.00 0.33
CA CYS A 238 -36.80 22.03 1.33
C CYS A 238 -35.60 22.98 1.19
N ARG A 239 -35.81 24.08 0.47
CA ARG A 239 -34.95 25.27 0.56
C ARG A 239 -35.63 26.28 1.48
N PRO A 240 -34.95 26.94 2.44
CA PRO A 240 -33.50 27.00 2.71
C PRO A 240 -33.02 26.17 3.91
N ILE A 241 -33.92 25.46 4.61
CA ILE A 241 -33.58 24.65 5.79
C ILE A 241 -33.17 23.25 5.30
N LYS A 242 -31.89 22.90 5.42
CA LYS A 242 -31.37 21.55 5.12
C LYS A 242 -32.22 20.49 5.84
N CYS A 243 -33.13 19.85 5.13
CA CYS A 243 -33.87 18.73 5.67
C CYS A 243 -32.94 17.52 5.68
N TYR A 244 -32.76 16.91 6.85
CA TYR A 244 -31.93 15.71 6.99
C TYR A 244 -32.47 14.51 6.19
N SER A 245 -33.73 14.57 5.75
CA SER A 245 -34.29 13.68 4.73
C SER A 245 -33.60 13.82 3.38
N ASP A 246 -33.31 15.05 2.95
CA ASP A 246 -32.64 15.33 1.68
C ASP A 246 -31.18 14.87 1.75
N VAL A 247 -30.56 14.97 2.92
CA VAL A 247 -29.20 14.44 3.17
C VAL A 247 -29.17 12.92 2.96
N ILE A 248 -30.08 12.18 3.61
CA ILE A 248 -30.15 10.71 3.45
C ILE A 248 -30.50 10.33 2.01
N GLY A 249 -31.39 11.09 1.38
CA GLY A 249 -31.79 10.90 0.00
C GLY A 249 -30.63 11.06 -0.98
N LEU A 250 -29.90 12.18 -0.90
CA LEU A 250 -28.71 12.44 -1.71
C LEU A 250 -27.62 11.42 -1.44
N ALA A 251 -27.38 11.06 -0.18
CA ALA A 251 -26.41 10.02 0.16
C ALA A 251 -26.76 8.69 -0.53
N SER A 252 -28.05 8.32 -0.55
CA SER A 252 -28.51 7.11 -1.23
C SER A 252 -28.24 7.12 -2.74
N LEU A 253 -28.33 8.28 -3.40
CA LEU A 253 -28.02 8.44 -4.82
C LEU A 253 -26.52 8.36 -5.10
N GLU A 254 -25.68 8.89 -4.20
CA GLU A 254 -24.24 9.00 -4.41
C GLU A 254 -23.42 7.80 -3.89
N LYS A 255 -24.04 6.88 -3.15
CA LYS A 255 -23.37 5.74 -2.48
C LYS A 255 -22.51 4.88 -3.41
N ASP A 256 -22.85 4.83 -4.70
CA ASP A 256 -22.16 3.99 -5.69
C ASP A 256 -20.73 4.47 -5.92
N HIS A 257 -20.45 5.77 -5.79
CA HIS A 257 -19.09 6.31 -5.88
C HIS A 257 -18.20 5.76 -4.75
N LEU A 258 -18.69 5.79 -3.51
CA LEU A 258 -17.97 5.22 -2.36
C LEU A 258 -17.83 3.69 -2.45
N THR A 259 -18.89 3.01 -2.88
CA THR A 259 -18.91 1.54 -3.06
C THR A 259 -17.87 1.10 -4.09
N LYS A 260 -17.81 1.78 -5.25
CA LYS A 260 -16.79 1.55 -6.28
C LYS A 260 -15.40 1.87 -5.77
N TYR A 261 -15.26 2.94 -4.97
CA TYR A 261 -13.96 3.34 -4.43
C TYR A 261 -13.33 2.28 -3.51
N MET A 262 -14.14 1.46 -2.80
CA MET A 262 -13.61 0.34 -2.01
C MET A 262 -12.84 -0.69 -2.84
N GLN A 263 -13.12 -0.79 -4.15
CA GLN A 263 -12.36 -1.66 -5.07
C GLN A 263 -10.87 -1.27 -5.15
N THR A 264 -10.52 -0.01 -4.84
CA THR A 264 -9.14 0.46 -4.77
C THR A 264 -8.30 -0.39 -3.80
N ILE A 265 -8.91 -0.98 -2.75
CA ILE A 265 -8.23 -1.93 -1.84
C ILE A 265 -7.73 -3.15 -2.60
N SER A 266 -8.52 -3.67 -3.55
CA SER A 266 -8.08 -4.78 -4.40
C SER A 266 -6.91 -4.40 -5.30
N ASP A 267 -6.94 -3.21 -5.88
CA ASP A 267 -5.85 -2.73 -6.72
C ASP A 267 -4.55 -2.52 -5.90
N ILE A 268 -4.68 -2.07 -4.64
CA ILE A 268 -3.56 -1.91 -3.71
C ILE A 268 -2.97 -3.27 -3.32
N ASP A 269 -3.81 -4.20 -2.87
CA ASP A 269 -3.35 -5.53 -2.45
C ASP A 269 -2.76 -6.32 -3.62
N GLY A 270 -3.22 -6.05 -4.84
CA GLY A 270 -2.68 -6.57 -6.10
C GLY A 270 -1.32 -5.97 -6.51
N LEU A 271 -0.83 -4.91 -5.86
CA LEU A 271 0.52 -4.40 -6.13
C LEU A 271 1.57 -5.42 -5.70
N ASP A 272 2.36 -5.90 -6.66
CA ASP A 272 3.53 -6.75 -6.42
C ASP A 272 4.80 -6.02 -6.87
N GLY A 273 5.76 -5.84 -5.94
CA GLY A 273 7.07 -5.23 -6.24
C GLY A 273 7.87 -5.98 -7.31
N ARG A 274 7.57 -7.26 -7.53
CA ARG A 274 8.24 -8.10 -8.52
C ARG A 274 7.73 -7.87 -9.93
N ASP A 275 6.54 -7.30 -10.08
CA ASP A 275 5.92 -7.11 -11.39
C ASP A 275 6.67 -6.09 -12.24
N ARG A 276 6.78 -6.40 -13.54
CA ARG A 276 7.43 -5.51 -14.50
C ARG A 276 6.76 -4.14 -14.56
N ASN A 277 5.45 -4.09 -14.35
CA ASN A 277 4.64 -2.88 -14.45
C ASN A 277 4.30 -2.24 -13.10
N VAL A 278 5.01 -2.61 -12.01
CA VAL A 278 4.73 -2.08 -10.67
C VAL A 278 4.83 -0.55 -10.62
N SER A 279 5.80 0.05 -11.32
CA SER A 279 5.97 1.50 -11.36
C SER A 279 4.77 2.21 -12.02
N ALA A 280 4.25 1.66 -13.11
CA ALA A 280 3.06 2.17 -13.78
C ALA A 280 1.79 1.98 -12.93
N SER A 281 1.69 0.85 -12.24
CA SER A 281 0.55 0.54 -11.36
C SER A 281 0.52 1.45 -10.14
N LEU A 282 1.67 1.66 -9.50
CA LEU A 282 1.85 2.63 -8.41
C LEU A 282 1.52 4.05 -8.88
N ALA A 283 2.03 4.46 -10.04
CA ALA A 283 1.75 5.77 -10.60
C ALA A 283 0.27 5.97 -10.90
N LYS A 284 -0.41 4.96 -11.44
CA LYS A 284 -1.85 4.97 -11.71
C LYS A 284 -2.67 5.14 -10.42
N LEU A 285 -2.30 4.44 -9.35
CA LEU A 285 -3.02 4.49 -8.08
C LEU A 285 -2.85 5.81 -7.33
N LEU A 286 -1.75 6.53 -7.53
CA LEU A 286 -1.44 7.75 -6.77
C LEU A 286 -1.61 9.05 -7.59
N ARG A 287 -2.39 9.01 -8.68
CA ARG A 287 -2.31 9.95 -9.82
C ARG A 287 -2.45 11.46 -9.56
N ASN A 288 -2.89 11.95 -8.39
CA ASN A 288 -3.37 13.33 -8.27
C ASN A 288 -2.61 14.17 -7.24
N GLY A 289 -2.20 15.38 -7.65
CA GLY A 289 -1.67 16.45 -6.79
C GLY A 289 -0.18 16.80 -7.00
N ASN A 290 0.37 17.64 -6.11
CA ASN A 290 1.80 17.96 -6.02
C ASN A 290 2.69 16.71 -5.81
N SER A 291 2.08 15.59 -5.40
CA SER A 291 2.65 14.24 -5.30
C SER A 291 3.07 13.66 -6.64
N SER A 292 2.49 14.11 -7.76
CA SER A 292 2.76 13.58 -9.10
C SER A 292 4.24 13.62 -9.48
N SER A 293 4.99 14.64 -9.06
CA SER A 293 6.43 14.76 -9.32
C SER A 293 7.22 13.66 -8.60
N ILE A 294 6.95 13.45 -7.31
CA ILE A 294 7.61 12.44 -6.47
C ILE A 294 7.26 11.04 -6.97
N ILE A 295 5.99 10.80 -7.30
CA ILE A 295 5.52 9.51 -7.84
C ILE A 295 6.20 9.22 -9.18
N ASN A 296 6.25 10.19 -10.08
CA ASN A 296 6.88 10.03 -11.40
C ASN A 296 8.39 9.83 -11.28
N ALA A 297 9.06 10.56 -10.38
CA ALA A 297 10.48 10.37 -10.10
C ALA A 297 10.75 8.96 -9.56
N THR A 298 10.00 8.54 -8.53
CA THR A 298 10.13 7.22 -7.93
C THR A 298 9.86 6.10 -8.95
N ALA A 299 8.82 6.24 -9.77
CA ALA A 299 8.51 5.31 -10.85
C ALA A 299 9.62 5.23 -11.90
N ARG A 300 10.24 6.36 -12.23
CA ARG A 300 11.40 6.42 -13.14
C ARG A 300 12.61 5.72 -12.53
N ASP A 301 12.91 5.97 -11.27
CA ASP A 301 14.05 5.37 -10.57
C ASP A 301 13.91 3.84 -10.49
N MET A 302 12.71 3.32 -10.26
CA MET A 302 12.43 1.88 -10.35
C MET A 302 12.73 1.32 -11.74
N VAL A 303 12.36 2.02 -12.81
CA VAL A 303 12.64 1.57 -14.19
C VAL A 303 14.14 1.59 -14.45
N LEU A 304 14.83 2.67 -14.09
CA LEU A 304 16.27 2.81 -14.26
C LEU A 304 17.05 1.74 -13.48
N LEU A 305 16.69 1.48 -12.23
CA LEU A 305 17.38 0.49 -11.40
C LEU A 305 17.23 -0.93 -11.96
N ARG A 306 16.07 -1.25 -12.55
CA ARG A 306 15.86 -2.52 -13.25
C ARG A 306 16.70 -2.62 -14.53
N ASP A 307 16.83 -1.53 -15.28
CA ASP A 307 17.68 -1.48 -16.47
C ASP A 307 19.15 -1.68 -16.09
N VAL A 308 19.64 -0.94 -15.09
CA VAL A 308 21.01 -1.07 -14.57
C VAL A 308 21.28 -2.50 -14.11
N LYS A 309 20.35 -3.17 -13.42
CA LYS A 309 20.50 -4.58 -13.08
C LYS A 309 20.65 -5.47 -14.31
N THR A 310 19.81 -5.26 -15.32
CA THR A 310 19.84 -6.04 -16.57
C THR A 310 21.21 -5.88 -17.25
N GLN A 311 21.71 -4.65 -17.32
CA GLN A 311 23.04 -4.36 -17.88
C GLN A 311 24.17 -4.97 -17.04
N LEU A 312 24.05 -5.00 -15.71
CA LEU A 312 25.00 -5.66 -14.81
C LEU A 312 25.05 -7.17 -15.04
N GLN A 313 23.89 -7.81 -15.22
CA GLN A 313 23.82 -9.24 -15.53
C GLN A 313 24.45 -9.57 -16.89
N MET A 314 24.25 -8.73 -17.90
CA MET A 314 24.92 -8.87 -19.20
C MET A 314 26.44 -8.72 -19.07
N ALA A 315 26.91 -7.68 -18.36
CA ALA A 315 28.33 -7.45 -18.15
C ALA A 315 28.98 -8.60 -17.36
N LYS A 316 28.28 -9.17 -16.37
CA LYS A 316 28.70 -10.36 -15.64
C LYS A 316 28.82 -11.58 -16.54
N ALA A 317 27.86 -11.80 -17.44
CA ALA A 317 27.93 -12.92 -18.38
C ALA A 317 29.14 -12.81 -19.31
N ILE A 318 29.40 -11.60 -19.83
CA ILE A 318 30.60 -11.31 -20.64
C ILE A 318 31.87 -11.58 -19.82
N TYR A 319 31.94 -11.04 -18.60
CA TYR A 319 33.07 -11.24 -17.70
C TYR A 319 33.38 -12.73 -17.46
N VAL A 320 32.36 -13.53 -17.12
CA VAL A 320 32.52 -14.96 -16.88
C VAL A 320 32.99 -15.69 -18.14
N ALA A 321 32.48 -15.33 -19.31
CA ALA A 321 32.90 -15.92 -20.58
C ALA A 321 34.36 -15.58 -20.91
N THR A 322 34.76 -14.30 -20.77
CA THR A 322 36.17 -13.88 -20.94
C THR A 322 37.09 -14.60 -19.97
N ALA A 323 36.66 -14.76 -18.71
CA ALA A 323 37.44 -15.44 -17.69
C ALA A 323 37.64 -16.93 -17.97
N GLN A 324 36.59 -17.61 -18.47
CA GLN A 324 36.69 -19.00 -18.90
C GLN A 324 37.62 -19.14 -20.09
N TRP A 325 37.50 -18.26 -21.09
CA TRP A 325 38.36 -18.27 -22.27
C TRP A 325 39.83 -18.02 -21.93
N GLU A 326 40.13 -17.08 -21.03
CA GLU A 326 41.51 -16.86 -20.57
C GLU A 326 42.07 -18.08 -19.80
N ARG A 327 41.28 -18.71 -18.92
CA ARG A 327 41.72 -19.94 -18.24
C ARG A 327 42.00 -21.07 -19.21
N GLU A 328 41.17 -21.20 -20.24
CA GLU A 328 41.31 -22.24 -21.25
C GLU A 328 42.47 -21.98 -22.21
N THR A 329 42.70 -20.73 -22.62
CA THR A 329 43.88 -20.35 -23.40
C THR A 329 45.17 -20.50 -22.62
N VAL A 330 45.23 -20.09 -21.34
CA VAL A 330 46.39 -20.32 -20.46
C VAL A 330 46.66 -21.81 -20.27
N ARG A 331 45.61 -22.63 -20.14
CA ARG A 331 45.75 -24.09 -20.07
C ARG A 331 46.35 -24.66 -21.36
N LEU A 332 45.88 -24.22 -22.53
CA LEU A 332 46.36 -24.65 -23.84
C LEU A 332 47.75 -24.09 -24.20
N SER A 333 48.13 -22.93 -23.65
CA SER A 333 49.42 -22.28 -23.89
C SER A 333 50.48 -22.63 -22.84
N GLY A 334 50.14 -23.44 -21.85
CA GLY A 334 51.10 -23.90 -20.84
C GLY A 334 52.19 -24.75 -21.48
N CYS A 335 53.46 -24.50 -21.10
CA CYS A 335 54.61 -25.27 -21.57
C CYS A 335 54.38 -26.78 -21.50
N THR A 336 53.54 -27.27 -20.58
CA THR A 336 53.15 -28.67 -20.44
C THR A 336 52.47 -29.27 -21.67
N ASP A 337 51.60 -28.56 -22.39
CA ASP A 337 50.94 -29.09 -23.60
C ASP A 337 51.88 -29.03 -24.83
N LEU A 338 52.72 -27.99 -24.92
CA LEU A 338 53.82 -27.92 -25.89
C LEU A 338 54.85 -29.04 -25.66
N TRP A 339 55.22 -29.30 -24.40
CA TRP A 339 56.08 -30.42 -24.02
C TRP A 339 55.40 -31.76 -24.28
N ARG A 340 54.09 -31.91 -24.02
CA ARG A 340 53.35 -33.15 -24.30
C ARG A 340 53.24 -33.43 -25.80
N GLN A 341 53.03 -32.40 -26.62
CA GLN A 341 53.05 -32.48 -28.09
C GLN A 341 54.45 -32.78 -28.62
N LEU A 342 55.50 -32.15 -28.07
CA LEU A 342 56.90 -32.47 -28.40
C LEU A 342 57.25 -33.92 -28.02
N LEU A 343 56.88 -34.36 -26.82
CA LEU A 343 57.16 -35.70 -26.31
C LEU A 343 56.40 -36.79 -27.09
N THR A 344 55.18 -36.51 -27.57
CA THR A 344 54.47 -37.42 -28.48
C THR A 344 55.11 -37.48 -29.87
N PHE A 345 55.74 -36.41 -30.36
CA PHE A 345 56.50 -36.40 -31.62
C PHE A 345 57.80 -37.23 -31.58
N VAL A 346 58.47 -37.32 -30.41
CA VAL A 346 59.64 -38.19 -30.20
C VAL A 346 59.29 -39.61 -29.71
N GLY A 347 58.00 -39.98 -29.72
CA GLY A 347 57.56 -41.34 -29.43
C GLY A 347 57.55 -41.71 -27.93
N TRP A 348 57.65 -40.73 -27.03
CA TRP A 348 57.43 -40.96 -25.60
C TRP A 348 55.92 -41.01 -25.35
N ARG A 349 55.42 -42.20 -25.01
CA ARG A 349 54.04 -42.41 -24.54
C ARG A 349 53.95 -42.23 -23.04
#